data_AF-A0A2W6CYI4-F1
#
_entry.id   AF-A0A2W6CYI4-F1
#
_cell.length_a   1.000
_cell.length_b   1.000
_cell.length_c   1.000
_cell.angle_alpha   90.00
_cell.angle_beta   90.00
_cell.angle_gamma   90.00
#
_symmetry.space_group_name_H-M   'P 1'
#
loop_
_entity.id
_entity.type
_entity.pdbx_description
1 polymer ?
#
loop_
_entity_poly.entity_id
_entity_poly.type
_entity_poly.pdbx_seq_one_letter_code
_entity_poly.pdbx_strand_id
1 'polypeptide(L)'
;MNSEVADLARWARRQGWTVRDDASGYTRFYDPAGAYIARYPATPSNPRRRMADLQVALRRAGLQVPPPSKKERRAQRRRGEEGRA
;
A
#
# COMPACT_ATOMS: atom_id res chain seq x y z
N MET A 1 5.19 -12.42 1.61
CA MET A 1 4.45 -11.16 1.84
C MET A 1 4.40 -10.37 0.54
N ASN A 2 3.24 -9.88 0.10
CA ASN A 2 3.11 -9.11 -1.14
C ASN A 2 3.97 -7.83 -1.07
N SER A 3 4.84 -7.57 -2.05
CA SER A 3 5.74 -6.40 -2.00
C SER A 3 4.99 -5.07 -1.97
N GLU A 4 3.81 -4.99 -2.60
CA GLU A 4 3.01 -3.76 -2.65
C GLU A 4 2.46 -3.34 -1.28
N VAL A 5 2.02 -4.29 -0.44
CA VAL A 5 1.55 -3.96 0.92
C VAL A 5 2.71 -3.57 1.82
N ALA A 6 3.90 -4.14 1.60
CA ALA A 6 5.11 -3.77 2.32
C ALA A 6 5.57 -2.34 1.99
N ASP A 7 5.52 -1.93 0.71
CA ASP A 7 5.82 -0.56 0.30
C ASP A 7 4.80 0.44 0.89
N LEU A 8 3.51 0.09 0.87
CA LEU A 8 2.45 0.89 1.49
C LEU A 8 2.61 1.00 3.02
N ALA A 9 2.97 -0.10 3.69
CA ALA A 9 3.28 -0.11 5.12
C ALA A 9 4.46 0.81 5.45
N ARG A 10 5.52 0.79 4.63
CA ARG A 10 6.67 1.68 4.80
C ARG A 10 6.27 3.14 4.60
N TRP A 11 5.43 3.44 3.60
CA TRP A 11 4.91 4.79 3.37
C TRP A 11 4.06 5.29 4.53
N ALA A 12 3.10 4.47 4.99
CA ALA A 12 2.26 4.80 6.13
C ALA A 12 3.13 5.11 7.37
N ARG A 13 4.13 4.27 7.67
CA ARG A 13 5.09 4.52 8.76
C ARG A 13 5.83 5.86 8.62
N ARG A 14 6.22 6.26 7.40
CA ARG A 14 6.84 7.59 7.16
C ARG A 14 5.90 8.76 7.44
N GLN A 15 4.60 8.58 7.23
CA GLN A 15 3.57 9.58 7.50
C GLN A 15 3.17 9.61 8.99
N GLY A 16 3.84 8.85 9.86
CA GLY A 16 3.53 8.75 11.28
C GLY A 16 2.42 7.75 11.63
N TRP A 17 2.04 6.88 10.69
CA TRP A 17 1.01 5.88 10.92
C TRP A 17 1.59 4.62 11.57
N THR A 18 0.79 3.96 12.40
CA THR A 18 1.20 2.72 13.05
C THR A 18 0.80 1.53 12.19
N VAL A 19 1.77 0.66 11.87
CA VAL A 19 1.52 -0.57 11.12
C VAL A 19 2.05 -1.76 11.89
N ARG A 20 1.15 -2.69 12.22
CA ARG A 20 1.47 -3.94 12.91
C ARG A 20 1.22 -5.15 12.02
N ASP A 21 2.23 -5.97 11.86
CA ASP A 21 2.12 -7.33 11.38
C ASP A 21 1.70 -8.26 12.53
N ASP A 22 0.71 -9.09 12.27
CA ASP A 22 0.22 -10.12 13.17
C ASP A 22 0.85 -11.46 12.79
N ALA A 23 1.16 -12.32 13.76
CA ALA A 23 1.71 -13.66 13.54
C ALA A 23 0.80 -14.54 12.65
N SER A 24 -0.50 -14.24 12.62
CA SER A 24 -1.47 -14.88 11.72
C SER A 24 -1.35 -14.42 10.25
N GLY A 25 -0.37 -13.57 9.94
CA GLY A 25 -0.09 -13.07 8.60
C GLY A 25 -0.99 -11.91 8.18
N TYR A 26 -1.47 -11.07 9.10
CA TYR A 26 -2.23 -9.86 8.74
C TYR A 26 -1.42 -8.61 9.00
N THR A 27 -1.41 -7.68 8.05
CA THR A 27 -0.89 -6.33 8.23
C THR A 27 -2.03 -5.40 8.60
N ARG A 28 -2.03 -4.88 9.83
CA ARG A 28 -3.02 -3.93 10.35
C ARG A 28 -2.46 -2.52 10.29
N PHE A 29 -3.26 -1.59 9.81
CA PHE A 29 -2.96 -0.18 9.68
C PHE A 29 -3.80 0.60 10.70
N TYR A 30 -3.12 1.44 11.45
CA TYR A 30 -3.70 2.36 12.41
C TYR A 30 -3.27 3.78 12.03
N ASP A 31 -4.16 4.73 12.23
CA ASP A 31 -3.83 6.14 12.02
C ASP A 31 -2.84 6.65 13.10
N PRO A 32 -2.32 7.88 12.97
CA PRO A 32 -1.44 8.48 13.99
C PRO A 32 -2.12 8.69 15.35
N ALA A 33 -3.46 8.72 15.39
CA ALA A 33 -4.23 8.80 16.63
C ALA A 33 -4.42 7.41 17.31
N GLY A 34 -3.98 6.32 16.66
CA GLY A 34 -4.10 4.96 17.15
C GLY A 34 -5.42 4.26 16.77
N ALA A 35 -6.29 4.88 15.97
CA ALA A 35 -7.52 4.27 15.50
C ALA A 35 -7.25 3.21 14.42
N TYR A 36 -7.92 2.08 14.53
CA TYR A 36 -7.82 1.00 13.54
C TYR A 36 -8.52 1.39 12.24
N ILE A 37 -7.80 1.37 11.12
CA ILE A 37 -8.33 1.77 9.81
C ILE A 37 -8.63 0.55 8.95
N ALA A 38 -7.65 -0.33 8.76
CA ALA A 38 -7.79 -1.46 7.85
C ALA A 38 -6.80 -2.58 8.15
N ARG A 39 -7.10 -3.78 7.64
CA ARG A 39 -6.19 -4.93 7.63
C ARG A 39 -6.02 -5.51 6.24
N TYR A 40 -4.84 -6.03 5.97
CA TYR A 40 -4.52 -6.73 4.75
C TYR A 40 -3.99 -8.14 5.07
N PRO A 41 -4.62 -9.21 4.58
CA PRO A 41 -4.10 -10.56 4.75
C PRO A 41 -2.84 -10.78 3.90
N ALA A 42 -1.89 -11.58 4.39
CA ALA A 42 -0.67 -11.95 3.66
C ALA A 42 -0.98 -12.73 2.39
N THR A 43 -2.03 -13.57 2.45
CA THR A 43 -2.54 -14.38 1.34
C THR A 43 -3.98 -13.97 1.02
N PRO A 44 -4.19 -12.88 0.28
CA PRO A 44 -5.53 -12.46 -0.15
C PRO A 44 -6.04 -13.38 -1.27
N SER A 45 -7.27 -13.89 -1.16
CA SER A 45 -7.92 -14.60 -2.27
C SER A 45 -8.15 -13.69 -3.50
N ASN A 46 -8.23 -12.37 -3.31
CA ASN A 46 -8.41 -11.36 -4.35
C ASN A 46 -7.50 -10.14 -4.12
N PRO A 47 -6.19 -10.22 -4.46
CA PRO A 47 -5.19 -9.22 -4.12
C PRO A 47 -5.51 -7.84 -4.68
N ARG A 48 -5.96 -7.76 -5.95
CA ARG A 48 -6.30 -6.49 -6.61
C ARG A 48 -7.43 -5.74 -5.91
N ARG A 49 -8.55 -6.42 -5.65
CA ARG A 49 -9.70 -5.82 -4.97
C ARG A 49 -9.35 -5.43 -3.54
N ARG A 50 -8.71 -6.33 -2.77
CA ARG A 50 -8.29 -6.05 -1.39
C ARG A 50 -7.33 -4.87 -1.29
N MET A 51 -6.44 -4.71 -2.28
CA MET A 51 -5.51 -3.59 -2.33
C MET A 51 -6.24 -2.28 -2.62
N ALA A 52 -7.21 -2.29 -3.54
CA ALA A 52 -8.04 -1.11 -3.82
C ALA A 52 -8.87 -0.69 -2.59
N ASP A 53 -9.53 -1.65 -1.92
CA ASP A 53 -10.25 -1.42 -0.67
C ASP A 53 -9.33 -0.83 0.42
N LEU A 54 -8.12 -1.38 0.59
CA LEU A 54 -7.13 -0.87 1.54
C LEU A 54 -6.74 0.57 1.22
N GLN A 55 -6.44 0.88 -0.04
CA GLN A 55 -6.07 2.24 -0.46
C GLN A 55 -7.21 3.22 -0.23
N VAL A 56 -8.46 2.83 -0.54
CA VAL A 56 -9.63 3.67 -0.29
C VAL A 56 -9.82 3.91 1.21
N ALA A 57 -9.70 2.89 2.05
CA ALA A 57 -9.81 3.02 3.50
C ALA A 57 -8.74 3.97 4.07
N LEU A 58 -7.48 3.79 3.67
CA LEU A 58 -6.38 4.66 4.08
C LEU A 58 -6.57 6.10 3.62
N ARG A 59 -7.01 6.30 2.37
CA ARG A 59 -7.28 7.64 1.81
C ARG A 59 -8.43 8.33 2.55
N ARG A 60 -9.49 7.60 2.89
CA ARG A 60 -10.61 8.12 3.69
C ARG A 60 -10.18 8.51 5.10
N ALA A 61 -9.23 7.78 5.66
CA ALA A 61 -8.65 8.07 6.97
C ALA A 61 -7.54 9.16 6.92
N GLY A 62 -7.32 9.81 5.78
CA GLY A 62 -6.43 10.96 5.65
C GLY A 62 -4.98 10.63 5.28
N LEU A 63 -4.65 9.36 5.04
CA LEU A 63 -3.35 9.03 4.44
C LEU A 63 -3.38 9.54 3.00
N GLN A 64 -2.53 10.52 2.67
CA GLN A 64 -2.27 10.87 1.28
C GLN A 64 -1.61 9.68 0.58
N VAL A 65 -2.45 8.91 -0.10
CA VAL A 65 -2.11 7.83 -1.03
C VAL A 65 -2.24 8.46 -2.42
N PRO A 66 -1.14 8.53 -3.18
CA PRO A 66 -0.40 7.34 -3.55
C PRO A 66 1.01 7.27 -2.94
N PRO A 67 1.45 6.14 -2.35
CA PRO A 67 2.85 5.78 -2.53
C PRO A 67 3.07 5.65 -4.05
N PRO A 68 4.16 6.15 -4.63
CA PRO A 68 4.45 6.01 -6.06
C PRO A 68 4.59 4.54 -6.41
N SER A 69 3.46 3.88 -6.69
CA SER A 69 3.38 2.42 -6.72
C SER A 69 3.21 1.96 -8.15
N LYS A 70 4.30 1.42 -8.70
CA LYS A 70 4.46 0.56 -9.91
C LYS A 70 3.81 0.98 -11.24
N LYS A 71 2.64 1.62 -11.29
CA LYS A 71 2.03 2.15 -12.53
C LYS A 71 2.89 3.27 -13.12
N GLU A 72 3.36 4.20 -12.29
CA GLU A 72 4.37 5.17 -12.74
C GLU A 72 5.68 4.49 -13.11
N ARG A 73 6.14 3.49 -12.35
CA ARG A 73 7.37 2.75 -12.69
C ARG A 73 7.26 1.94 -14.00
N ARG A 74 6.08 1.41 -14.35
CA ARG A 74 5.79 0.78 -15.66
C ARG A 74 5.56 1.80 -16.77
N ALA A 75 4.96 2.95 -16.47
CA ALA A 75 4.80 4.04 -17.43
C ALA A 75 6.15 4.69 -17.76
N GLN A 76 7.04 4.83 -16.77
CA GLN A 76 8.43 5.28 -16.95
C GLN A 76 9.27 4.26 -17.72
N ARG A 77 9.08 2.93 -17.49
CA ARG A 77 9.73 1.91 -18.36
C ARG A 77 9.28 2.02 -19.82
N ARG A 78 7.98 2.24 -20.08
CA ARG A 78 7.48 2.44 -21.44
C ARG A 78 7.98 3.73 -22.09
N ARG A 79 8.20 4.81 -21.32
CA ARG A 79 8.81 6.06 -21.82
C ARG A 79 10.33 5.99 -22.06
N GLY A 80 11.01 4.97 -21.53
CA GLY A 80 12.47 4.81 -21.67
C GLY A 80 12.90 3.99 -22.90
N GLU A 81 12.03 3.13 -23.45
CA GLU A 81 12.32 2.30 -24.63
C GLU A 81 12.03 3.00 -25.97
N GLU A 82 11.23 4.07 -25.99
CA GLU A 82 10.91 4.83 -27.22
C GLU A 82 11.95 5.91 -27.58
N GLY A 83 13.03 6.04 -26.80
CA GLY A 83 14.08 7.07 -26.98
C GLY A 83 15.39 6.55 -27.59
N ARG A 84 15.42 5.33 -28.14
CA ARG A 84 16.60 4.79 -28.81
C ARG A 84 16.20 3.94 -30.01
N ALA A 85 15.72 4.61 -31.06
CA ALA A 85 15.73 4.13 -32.44
C ALA A 85 15.97 5.34 -33.35
#